data_AF-A0A937QXT1-F1
#
_entry.id   AF-A0A937QXT1-F1
#
_cell.length_a   1.000
_cell.length_b   1.000
_cell.length_c   1.000
_cell.angle_alpha   90.00
_cell.angle_beta   90.00
_cell.angle_gamma   90.00
#
_symmetry.space_group_name_H-M   'P 1'
#
loop_
_entity.id
_entity.type
_entity.pdbx_description
1 polymer ?
#
loop_
_entity_poly.entity_id
_entity_poly.type
_entity_poly.pdbx_seq_one_letter_code
_entity_poly.pdbx_strand_id
1 'polypeptide(L)' 'MTRVVETCRLEDGLTVRKLAHYKCRSCCSRFFDDDAMHRIQDARASHGSLARS' A
#
# COMPACT_ATOMS: atom_id res chain seq x y z
N MET A 1 -11.60 -14.12 1.20
CA MET A 1 -10.49 -13.18 0.97
C MET A 1 -9.17 -13.89 1.21
N THR A 2 -8.10 -13.51 0.53
CA THR A 2 -6.76 -14.10 0.73
C THR A 2 -5.79 -13.00 1.10
N ARG A 3 -4.94 -13.23 2.11
CA ARG A 3 -3.87 -12.31 2.46
C ARG A 3 -2.74 -12.48 1.46
N VAL A 4 -2.25 -11.39 0.89
CA VAL A 4 -1.16 -11.34 -0.08
C VAL A 4 -0.14 -10.32 0.41
N VAL A 5 1.14 -10.60 0.20
CA VAL A 5 2.23 -9.66 0.48
C VAL A 5 2.97 -9.42 -0.82
N GLU A 6 2.85 -8.22 -1.38
CA GLU A 6 3.49 -7.87 -2.64
C GLU A 6 3.86 -6.39 -2.67
N THR A 7 4.54 -5.97 -3.73
CA THR A 7 4.84 -4.56 -3.94
C THR A 7 3.62 -3.88 -4.55
N CYS A 8 3.01 -2.95 -3.81
CA CYS A 8 1.84 -2.22 -4.27
C CYS A 8 2.25 -0.83 -4.77
N ARG A 9 1.84 -0.51 -6.01
CA ARG A 9 1.91 0.83 -6.55
C ARG A 9 0.55 1.51 -6.34
N LEU A 10 0.56 2.61 -5.59
CA LEU A 10 -0.61 3.42 -5.30
C LEU A 10 -0.85 4.43 -6.42
N GLU A 11 -2.06 4.97 -6.46
CA GLU A 11 -2.48 5.93 -7.49
C GLU A 11 -1.64 7.22 -7.46
N ASP A 12 -1.15 7.63 -6.28
CA ASP A 12 -0.28 8.78 -6.10
C ASP A 12 1.16 8.56 -6.62
N GLY A 13 1.42 7.45 -7.33
CA GLY A 13 2.75 7.08 -7.82
C GLY A 13 3.67 6.44 -6.77
N LEU A 14 3.27 6.45 -5.48
CA LEU A 14 4.03 5.85 -4.40
C LEU A 14 4.09 4.31 -4.55
N THR A 15 5.29 3.77 -4.46
CA THR A 15 5.51 2.32 -4.48
C THR A 15 5.89 1.82 -3.09
N VAL A 16 5.02 1.02 -2.47
CA VAL A 16 5.24 0.43 -1.15
C VAL A 16 5.60 -1.05 -1.33
N ARG A 17 6.82 -1.41 -0.95
CA ARG A 17 7.32 -2.79 -1.04
C ARG A 17 6.82 -3.62 0.13
N LYS A 18 6.59 -4.92 -0.09
CA LYS A 18 6.18 -5.90 0.94
C LYS A 18 4.92 -5.45 1.72
N LEU A 19 3.94 -4.90 1.01
CA LEU A 19 2.69 -4.46 1.62
C LEU A 19 1.72 -5.64 1.71
N ALA A 20 1.34 -5.99 2.93
CA ALA A 20 0.31 -6.99 3.19
C ALA A 20 -1.06 -6.38 2.90
N HIS A 21 -1.89 -7.06 2.13
CA HIS A 21 -3.27 -6.66 1.87
C HIS A 21 -4.15 -7.87 1.59
N TYR A 22 -5.46 -7.70 1.69
CA TYR A 22 -6.42 -8.74 1.36
C TYR A 22 -6.92 -8.56 -0.07
N LYS A 23 -6.90 -9.65 -0.84
CA LYS A 23 -7.50 -9.70 -2.17
C LYS A 23 -8.73 -10.59 -2.14
N CYS A 24 -9.85 -10.07 -2.64
CA CYS A 24 -11.01 -10.91 -2.92
C CYS A 24 -10.76 -11.71 -4.19
N ARG A 25 -10.97 -13.02 -4.16
CA ARG A 25 -10.79 -13.88 -5.34
C ARG A 25 -11.91 -13.71 -6.38
N SER A 26 -13.11 -13.33 -5.94
CA SER A 26 -14.28 -13.22 -6.80
C SER A 26 -14.37 -11.89 -7.54
N CYS A 27 -14.15 -10.77 -6.85
CA CYS A 27 -14.23 -9.43 -7.45
C CYS A 27 -12.86 -8.78 -7.70
N CYS A 28 -11.76 -9.44 -7.35
CA CYS A 28 -10.39 -8.93 -7.46
C CYS A 28 -10.10 -7.62 -6.69
N SER A 29 -11.05 -7.13 -5.90
CA SER A 29 -10.88 -5.95 -5.04
C SER A 29 -9.79 -6.19 -4.00
N ARG A 30 -8.99 -5.14 -3.77
CA ARG A 30 -7.92 -5.10 -2.78
C ARG A 30 -8.39 -4.31 -1.57
N PHE A 31 -8.10 -4.81 -0.40
CA PHE A 31 -8.47 -4.22 0.88
C PHE A 31 -7.21 -4.12 1.73
N PHE A 32 -6.97 -2.94 2.29
CA PHE A 32 -5.82 -2.66 3.15
C PHE A 32 -6.31 -2.53 4.58
N ASP A 33 -5.74 -3.30 5.49
CA ASP A 33 -6.01 -3.19 6.93
C ASP A 33 -5.20 -2.05 7.55
N ASP A 34 -5.44 -1.78 8.84
CA ASP A 34 -4.77 -0.72 9.59
C ASP A 34 -3.23 -0.77 9.50
N ASP A 35 -2.62 -1.96 9.65
CA ASP A 35 -1.16 -2.14 9.48
C ASP A 35 -0.67 -1.74 8.09
N ALA A 36 -1.45 -2.09 7.05
CA ALA A 36 -1.11 -1.77 5.68
C ALA A 36 -1.25 -0.27 5.42
N MET A 37 -2.33 0.33 5.93
CA MET A 37 -2.57 1.77 5.87
C MET A 37 -1.49 2.55 6.61
N HIS A 38 -1.02 2.07 7.77
CA HIS A 38 0.07 2.69 8.52
C HIS A 38 1.37 2.69 7.72
N ARG A 39 1.72 1.56 7.09
CA ARG A 39 2.90 1.47 6.19
C ARG A 39 2.79 2.37 4.97
N ILE A 40 1.59 2.48 4.39
CA ILE A 40 1.36 3.40 3.27
C ILE A 40 1.59 4.85 3.73
N GLN A 41 1.07 5.23 4.89
CA GLN A 41 1.22 6.58 5.44
C GLN A 41 2.67 6.91 5.78
N ASP A 42 3.40 5.97 6.40
CA ASP A 42 4.84 6.10 6.69
C ASP A 42 5.67 6.27 5.41
N ALA A 43 5.38 5.45 4.40
CA ALA A 43 6.02 5.57 3.08
C ALA A 43 5.66 6.90 2.40
N ARG A 44 4.43 7.41 2.53
CA ARG A 44 4.01 8.74 2.02
C ARG A 44 4.73 9.86 2.74
N ALA A 45 4.87 9.80 4.07
CA ALA A 45 5.60 10.79 4.85
C ALA A 45 7.06 10.87 4.39
N SER A 46 7.69 9.71 4.18
CA SER A 46 9.07 9.60 3.68
C SER A 46 9.24 10.06 2.22
N HIS A 47 8.22 9.86 1.38
CA HIS A 47 8.25 10.27 -0.03
C HIS A 47 7.92 11.77 -0.21
N GLY A 48 7.07 12.33 0.65
CA GLY A 48 6.70 13.75 0.66
C GLY A 48 7.84 14.67 1.12
N SER A 49 8.77 14.19 1.93
CA SER A 49 9.99 14.95 2.29
C SER A 49 10.93 15.20 1.12
N LEU A 50 10.84 14.44 0.02
CA LEU A 50 11.67 14.65 -1.17
C LEU A 50 11.07 15.63 -2.20
N ALA A 51 9.79 15.99 -2.07
CA ALA A 51 9.08 16.84 -3.03
C ALA A 51 9.04 18.34 -2.63
N ARG A 52 9.67 18.72 -1.52
CA ARG A 52 9.67 20.09 -0.97
C ARG A 52 11.08 20.71 -0.80
N SER A 53 12.10 20.16 -1.47
CA SER A 53 13.47 20.69 -1.47
C SER A 53 13.87 21.23 -2.83
#